data_AF-A0A2J0LLR1-F1
#
_entry.id   AF-A0A2J0LLR1-F1
#
_cell.length_a   1.000
_cell.length_b   1.000
_cell.length_c   1.000
_cell.angle_alpha   90.00
_cell.angle_beta   90.00
_cell.angle_gamma   90.00
#
_symmetry.space_group_name_H-M   'P 1'
#
loop_
_entity.id
_entity.type
_entity.pdbx_description
1 polymer ?
#
loop_
_entity_poly.entity_id
_entity_poly.type
_entity_poly.pdbx_seq_one_letter_code
_entity_poly.pdbx_strand_id
1 'polypeptide(L)' 'MSKKKIIITKHAEERAFQRNVSIEEIKETIDKPTKKEPQKGKIQEFKRRTEKGTNIVITEIKGNDFIVVTTWWD' A
#
# COMPACT_ATOMS: atom_id res chain seq x y z
N MET A 1 15.66 8.52 -13.14
CA MET A 1 14.59 8.28 -12.14
C MET A 1 14.62 6.81 -11.75
N SER A 2 15.06 6.47 -10.54
CA SER A 2 15.12 5.06 -10.09
C SER A 2 13.71 4.48 -10.06
N LYS A 3 13.47 3.42 -10.85
CA LYS A 3 12.26 2.61 -10.75
C LYS A 3 12.20 2.06 -9.32
N LYS A 4 11.33 2.60 -8.47
CA LYS A 4 11.05 2.01 -7.16
C LYS A 4 10.57 0.59 -7.40
N LYS A 5 11.36 -0.40 -7.02
CA LYS A 5 10.98 -1.81 -7.13
C LYS A 5 9.97 -2.08 -6.02
N ILE A 6 8.69 -2.07 -6.37
CA ILE A 6 7.60 -2.40 -5.45
C ILE A 6 7.58 -3.91 -5.28
N ILE A 7 8.02 -4.41 -4.13
CA ILE A 7 7.91 -5.83 -3.80
C ILE A 7 6.68 -6.01 -2.91
N ILE A 8 5.64 -6.61 -3.48
CA ILE A 8 4.43 -6.96 -2.75
C ILE A 8 4.65 -8.34 -2.13
N THR A 9 4.47 -8.44 -0.82
CA THR A 9 4.56 -9.73 -0.13
C THR A 9 3.35 -10.61 -0.49
N LYS A 10 3.50 -11.93 -0.45
CA LYS A 10 2.38 -12.87 -0.64
C LYS A 10 1.21 -12.55 0.29
N HIS A 11 1.50 -12.18 1.54
CA HIS A 11 0.47 -11.75 2.50
C HIS A 11 -0.30 -10.51 2.02
N ALA A 12 0.40 -9.52 1.47
CA ALA A 12 -0.22 -8.32 0.93
C ALA A 12 -1.07 -8.62 -0.33
N GLU A 13 -0.62 -9.54 -1.21
CA GLU A 13 -1.43 -10.01 -2.35
C GLU A 13 -2.71 -10.71 -1.89
N GLU A 14 -2.62 -11.62 -0.92
CA GLU A 14 -3.79 -12.33 -0.37
C GLU A 14 -4.80 -11.35 0.26
N ARG A 15 -4.32 -10.34 1.00
CA ARG A 15 -5.17 -9.29 1.58
C ARG A 15 -5.84 -8.43 0.52
N ALA A 16 -5.09 -8.07 -0.53
CA ALA A 16 -5.62 -7.29 -1.64
C ALA A 16 -6.73 -8.07 -2.37
N PHE A 17 -6.48 -9.36 -2.67
CA PHE A 17 -7.45 -10.26 -3.28
C PHE A 17 -8.71 -10.42 -2.43
N GLN A 18 -8.59 -10.71 -1.13
CA GLN A 18 -9.72 -10.83 -0.21
C GLN A 18 -10.59 -9.57 -0.13
N ARG A 19 -10.01 -8.41 -0.45
CA ARG A 19 -10.66 -7.10 -0.34
C ARG A 19 -10.95 -6.48 -1.70
N ASN A 20 -10.85 -7.25 -2.77
CA ASN A 20 -11.13 -6.84 -4.14
C ASN A 20 -10.37 -5.57 -4.56
N VAL A 21 -9.12 -5.45 -4.08
CA VAL A 21 -8.20 -4.37 -4.42
C VAL A 21 -7.17 -4.91 -5.40
N SER A 22 -7.03 -4.26 -6.55
CA SER A 22 -6.06 -4.68 -7.56
C SER A 22 -4.64 -4.25 -7.20
N ILE A 23 -3.66 -4.96 -7.78
CA ILE A 23 -2.25 -4.57 -7.69
C ILE A 23 -2.02 -3.17 -8.32
N GLU A 24 -2.82 -2.78 -9.31
CA GLU A 24 -2.76 -1.45 -9.90
C GLU A 24 -3.24 -0.36 -8.93
N GLU A 25 -4.30 -0.61 -8.16
CA GLU A 25 -4.76 0.31 -7.11
C GLU A 25 -3.71 0.51 -6.01
N ILE A 26 -2.96 -0.56 -5.68
CA ILE A 26 -1.84 -0.51 -4.75
C ILE A 26 -0.72 0.38 -5.30
N LYS A 27 -0.30 0.15 -6.55
CA LYS A 27 0.72 0.98 -7.22
C LYS A 27 0.28 2.44 -7.30
N GLU A 28 -0.96 2.69 -7.68
CA GLU A 28 -1.50 4.04 -7.77
C GLU A 28 -1.57 4.73 -6.41
N THR A 29 -1.83 3.99 -5.33
CA THR A 29 -1.78 4.52 -3.95
C THR A 29 -0.36 4.92 -3.53
N ILE A 30 0.67 4.21 -4.00
CA ILE A 30 2.08 4.56 -3.74
C ILE A 30 2.46 5.84 -4.50
N ASP A 31 2.06 5.95 -5.76
CA ASP A 31 2.38 7.11 -6.61
C ASP A 31 1.57 8.35 -6.21
N LYS A 32 0.26 8.17 -5.93
CA LYS A 32 -0.72 9.22 -5.66
C LYS A 32 -1.53 8.93 -4.38
N PRO A 33 -0.90 8.91 -3.20
CA PRO A 33 -1.65 8.77 -1.96
C PRO A 33 -2.42 10.06 -1.63
N THR A 34 -3.54 9.88 -0.93
CA THR A 34 -4.25 10.97 -0.28
C THR A 34 -3.45 11.51 0.91
N LYS A 35 -2.71 10.65 1.61
CA LYS A 35 -1.90 11.03 2.77
C LYS A 35 -0.59 10.24 2.83
N LYS A 36 0.52 10.91 3.11
CA LYS A 36 1.84 10.33 3.39
C LYS A 36 2.23 10.66 4.82
N GLU A 37 2.45 9.64 5.66
CA GLU A 37 2.86 9.83 7.06
C GLU A 37 4.11 8.98 7.37
N PRO A 38 5.15 9.54 7.99
CA PRO A 38 6.22 8.73 8.57
C PRO A 38 5.68 7.99 9.81
N GLN A 39 5.95 6.70 9.92
CA GLN A 39 5.49 5.89 11.06
C GLN A 39 6.70 5.27 11.78
N LYS A 40 6.68 5.28 13.11
CA LYS A 40 7.81 4.79 13.93
C LYS A 40 8.15 3.33 13.57
N GLY A 41 9.39 3.09 13.14
CA GLY A 41 9.87 1.76 12.73
C GLY A 41 9.55 1.38 11.27
N LYS A 42 8.92 2.26 10.49
CA LYS A 42 8.61 2.09 9.06
C LYS A 42 9.14 3.31 8.28
N ILE A 43 9.30 3.19 6.96
CA ILE A 43 9.72 4.34 6.13
C ILE A 43 8.56 5.31 5.97
N GLN A 44 7.44 4.81 5.47
CA GLN A 44 6.32 5.65 5.06
C GLN A 44 5.03 4.84 4.99
N GLU A 45 3.95 5.48 5.41
CA GLU A 45 2.59 5.00 5.27
C GLU A 45 1.88 5.82 4.19
N PHE A 46 1.36 5.15 3.17
CA PHE A 46 0.58 5.74 2.08
C PHE A 46 -0.87 5.33 2.28
N LYS A 47 -1.75 6.32 2.38
CA LYS A 47 -3.19 6.09 2.53
C LYS A 47 -3.93 6.59 1.31
N ARG A 48 -4.90 5.81 0.85
CA ARG A 48 -5.86 6.24 -0.16
C ARG A 48 -7.23 5.65 0.09
N ARG A 49 -8.25 6.49 -0.04
CA ARG A 49 -9.64 6.04 -0.13
C ARG A 49 -9.98 5.82 -1.60
N THR A 50 -10.41 4.62 -1.96
CA THR A 50 -10.89 4.32 -3.32
C THR A 50 -12.30 4.85 -3.51
N GLU A 51 -12.74 4.98 -4.76
CA GLU A 51 -14.11 5.40 -5.11
C GLU A 51 -15.17 4.42 -4.55
N LYS A 52 -14.77 3.18 -4.27
CA LYS A 52 -15.62 2.13 -3.66
C LYS A 52 -15.73 2.25 -2.13
N GLY A 53 -15.14 3.29 -1.53
CA GLY A 53 -15.12 3.46 -0.07
C GLY A 53 -14.07 2.63 0.65
N THR A 54 -13.23 1.87 -0.05
CA THR A 54 -12.16 1.07 0.55
C THR A 54 -10.99 1.97 0.95
N ASN A 55 -10.53 1.87 2.19
CA ASN A 55 -9.29 2.48 2.63
C ASN A 55 -8.12 1.53 2.35
N ILE A 56 -7.14 1.98 1.56
CA ILE A 56 -5.88 1.27 1.28
C ILE A 56 -4.78 1.94 2.08
N VAL A 57 -4.12 1.16 2.93
CA VAL A 57 -2.94 1.57 3.69
C VAL A 57 -1.75 0.72 3.28
N ILE A 58 -0.72 1.40 2.81
CA ILE A 58 0.49 0.78 2.33
C ILE A 58 1.63 1.21 3.24
N THR A 59 2.29 0.24 3.86
CA THR A 59 3.49 0.47 4.64
C THR A 59 4.72 0.07 3.84
N GLU A 60 5.67 0.99 3.72
CA GLU A 60 7.03 0.72 3.21
C GLU A 60 7.99 0.44 4.40
N ILE A 61 8.71 -0.68 4.38
CA ILE A 61 9.61 -1.10 5.47
C ILE A 61 11.09 -1.01 5.02
N LYS A 62 11.92 -0.24 5.75
CA LYS A 62 13.35 -0.05 5.44
C LYS A 62 14.14 -1.28 5.84
N GLY A 63 14.90 -1.82 4.90
CA GLY A 63 15.78 -2.99 5.10
C GLY A 63 15.43 -4.17 4.20
N ASN A 64 14.19 -4.27 3.72
CA ASN A 64 13.73 -5.44 2.97
C ASN A 64 12.96 -5.14 1.66
N ASP A 65 12.86 -3.88 1.21
CA ASP A 65 12.14 -3.46 -0.02
C ASP A 65 10.65 -3.89 -0.11
N PHE A 66 10.06 -4.37 0.98
CA PHE A 66 8.70 -4.92 1.00
C PHE A 66 7.63 -3.88 1.30
N ILE A 67 6.48 -4.10 0.67
CA ILE A 67 5.24 -3.38 0.88
C ILE A 67 4.21 -4.28 1.55
N VAL A 68 3.67 -3.80 2.66
CA VAL A 68 2.52 -4.41 3.34
C VAL A 68 1.28 -3.61 3.02
N VAL A 69 0.25 -4.29 2.55
CA VAL A 69 -1.05 -3.70 2.21
C VAL A 69 -2.07 -4.11 3.27
N THR A 70 -2.64 -3.13 3.93
CA THR A 70 -3.78 -3.30 4.83
C THR A 70 -4.94 -2.54 4.21
N THR A 71 -6.08 -3.19 4.05
CA THR A 71 -7.28 -2.51 3.54
C THR A 71 -8.46 -2.76 4.47
N TRP A 72 -9.39 -1.81 4.54
CA TRP A 72 -10.67 -1.97 5.24
C TRP A 72 -11.79 -1.20 4.54
N TRP A 73 -13.00 -1.74 4.69
CA TRP A 73 -14.24 -1.07 4.30
C TRP A 73 -14.69 -0.22 5.48
N ASP A 74 -15.15 0.99 5.21
CA ASP A 74 -15.94 1.78 6.16
C ASP A 74 -17.39 1.30 6.13
#